data_AF-A0A536ZWP5-F1
#
_entry.id   AF-A0A536ZWP5-F1
#
_cell.length_a   1.000
_cell.length_b   1.000
_cell.length_c   1.000
_cell.angle_alpha   90.00
_cell.angle_beta   90.00
_cell.angle_gamma   90.00
#
_symmetry.space_group_name_H-M   'P 1'
#
loop_
_entity.id
_entity.type
_entity.pdbx_description
1 polymer ?
#
loop_
_entity_poly.entity_id
_entity_poly.type
_entity_poly.pdbx_seq_one_letter_code
_entity_poly.pdbx_strand_id
1 'polypeptide(L)'
;MSPTAVSDAQLIARVLVKDDRHAFGELVRRHQSAVRACLRKLTAGNHALADDLAQETFLLAYRNLKSFRQEAKFSTWLYRIAYNAFLAEARKRKELPLPEDEDADDSAAYDDAATPVARTAALSVDLERAMAKLSDAERA
;
A
#
# COMPACT_ATOMS: atom_id res chain seq x y z
N MET A 1 19.60 -16.17 -23.37
CA MET A 1 19.53 -14.85 -22.70
C MET A 1 18.11 -14.67 -22.18
N SER A 2 17.88 -14.84 -20.88
CA SER A 2 16.55 -14.61 -20.31
C SER A 2 16.28 -13.10 -20.28
N PRO A 3 15.11 -12.62 -20.71
CA PRO A 3 14.77 -11.20 -20.64
C PRO A 3 14.79 -10.75 -19.19
N THR A 4 15.57 -9.72 -18.89
CA THR A 4 15.63 -9.08 -17.58
C THR A 4 14.23 -8.58 -17.23
N ALA A 5 13.64 -9.12 -16.15
CA ALA A 5 12.29 -8.76 -15.75
C ALA A 5 12.18 -7.24 -15.53
N VAL A 6 11.20 -6.60 -16.16
CA VAL A 6 10.98 -5.14 -16.08
C VAL A 6 10.84 -4.71 -14.61
N SER A 7 11.61 -3.71 -14.17
CA SER A 7 11.58 -3.25 -12.78
C SER A 7 10.33 -2.41 -12.49
N ASP A 8 9.97 -2.27 -11.21
CA ASP A 8 8.84 -1.41 -10.82
C ASP A 8 9.06 0.04 -11.24
N ALA A 9 10.30 0.55 -11.15
CA ALA A 9 10.64 1.89 -11.61
C ALA A 9 10.39 2.07 -13.11
N GLN A 10 10.70 1.06 -13.93
CA GLN A 10 10.42 1.08 -15.37
C GLN A 10 8.92 1.01 -15.66
N LEU A 11 8.16 0.21 -14.91
CA LEU A 11 6.70 0.17 -15.04
C LEU A 11 6.08 1.53 -14.67
N ILE A 12 6.49 2.12 -13.55
CA ILE A 12 6.02 3.45 -13.11
C ILE A 12 6.32 4.52 -14.17
N ALA A 13 7.52 4.52 -14.74
CA ALA A 13 7.87 5.46 -15.80
C ALA A 13 6.96 5.33 -17.03
N ARG A 14 6.58 4.11 -17.42
CA ARG A 14 5.62 3.88 -18.51
C ARG A 14 4.24 4.44 -18.19
N VAL A 15 3.75 4.23 -16.96
CA VAL A 15 2.47 4.80 -16.51
C VAL A 15 2.52 6.32 -16.56
N LEU A 16 3.58 6.94 -16.05
CA LEU A 16 3.69 8.40 -15.97
C LEU A 16 3.82 9.08 -17.33
N VAL A 17 4.55 8.47 -18.27
CA VAL A 17 4.85 9.07 -19.58
C VAL A 17 3.77 8.77 -20.62
N LYS A 18 3.20 7.55 -20.59
CA LYS A 18 2.32 7.05 -21.66
C LYS A 18 0.90 6.73 -21.21
N ASP A 19 0.56 6.98 -19.94
CA ASP A 19 -0.68 6.48 -19.32
C ASP A 19 -0.87 4.97 -19.55
N ASP A 20 0.24 4.22 -19.49
CA ASP A 20 0.26 2.78 -19.78
C ASP A 20 -0.45 1.99 -18.66
N ARG A 21 -1.74 1.75 -18.84
CA ARG A 21 -2.58 0.99 -17.91
C ARG A 21 -2.12 -0.46 -17.73
N HIS A 22 -1.48 -1.05 -18.74
CA HIS A 22 -0.95 -2.40 -18.62
C HIS A 22 0.25 -2.42 -17.67
N ALA A 23 1.13 -1.43 -17.76
CA ALA A 23 2.25 -1.28 -16.82
C ALA A 23 1.76 -1.10 -15.36
N PHE A 24 0.66 -0.37 -15.15
CA PHE A 24 0.06 -0.28 -13.83
C PHE A 24 -0.55 -1.62 -13.38
N GLY A 25 -1.25 -2.33 -14.27
CA GLY A 25 -1.78 -3.67 -13.98
C GLY A 25 -0.70 -4.65 -13.52
N GLU A 26 0.50 -4.56 -14.11
CA GLU A 26 1.66 -5.36 -13.69
C GLU A 26 2.15 -5.00 -12.28
N LEU A 27 2.12 -3.72 -11.90
CA LEU A 27 2.40 -3.28 -10.52
C LEU A 27 1.34 -3.83 -9.55
N VAL A 28 0.05 -3.76 -9.89
CA VAL A 28 -1.04 -4.32 -9.06
C VAL A 28 -0.80 -5.81 -8.85
N ARG A 29 -0.57 -6.56 -9.91
CA ARG A 29 -0.37 -8.01 -9.86
C ARG A 29 0.82 -8.43 -8.99
N ARG A 30 1.90 -7.63 -8.96
CA ARG A 30 3.08 -7.87 -8.11
C ARG A 30 2.82 -7.59 -6.63
N HIS A 31 2.06 -6.54 -6.32
CA HIS A 31 1.95 -6.02 -4.95
C HIS A 31 0.65 -6.41 -4.24
N GLN A 32 -0.38 -6.84 -4.97
CA GLN A 32 -1.72 -7.09 -4.42
C GLN A 32 -1.75 -8.10 -3.26
N SER A 33 -0.95 -9.17 -3.34
CA SER A 33 -0.94 -10.22 -2.30
C SER A 33 -0.42 -9.65 -0.97
N ALA A 34 0.65 -8.86 -1.04
CA ALA A 34 1.27 -8.25 0.13
C ALA A 34 0.38 -7.15 0.74
N VAL A 35 -0.24 -6.31 -0.09
CA VAL A 35 -1.20 -5.29 0.36
C VAL A 35 -2.40 -5.92 1.04
N ARG A 36 -3.03 -6.93 0.42
CA ARG A 36 -4.16 -7.66 1.03
C ARG A 36 -3.76 -8.34 2.33
N ALA A 37 -2.56 -8.94 2.41
CA ALA A 37 -2.09 -9.56 3.64
C ALA A 37 -1.90 -8.54 4.78
N CYS A 38 -1.39 -7.35 4.47
CA CYS A 38 -1.29 -6.25 5.42
C CYS A 38 -2.68 -5.82 5.90
N LEU A 39 -3.60 -5.54 4.96
CA LEU A 39 -4.94 -5.07 5.28
C LEU A 39 -5.78 -6.11 6.04
N ARG A 40 -5.63 -7.40 5.75
CA ARG A 40 -6.27 -8.47 6.54
C ARG A 40 -5.84 -8.44 8.01
N LYS A 41 -4.56 -8.15 8.30
CA LYS A 41 -4.09 -8.00 9.68
C LYS A 41 -4.70 -6.77 10.34
N LEU A 42 -4.74 -5.64 9.64
CA LEU A 42 -5.30 -4.38 10.14
C LEU A 42 -6.81 -4.47 10.41
N THR A 43 -7.53 -5.23 9.59
CA THR A 43 -8.99 -5.42 9.66
C THR A 43 -9.41 -6.59 10.56
N ALA A 44 -8.52 -7.07 11.43
CA ALA A 44 -8.75 -8.19 12.35
C ALA A 44 -9.30 -9.46 11.64
N GLY A 45 -8.84 -9.72 10.42
CA GLY A 45 -9.24 -10.88 9.62
C GLY A 45 -10.49 -10.71 8.77
N ASN A 46 -11.08 -9.51 8.68
CA ASN A 46 -12.21 -9.27 7.78
C ASN A 46 -11.76 -9.26 6.31
N HIS A 47 -12.00 -10.38 5.62
CA HIS A 47 -11.57 -10.58 4.23
C HIS A 47 -12.21 -9.63 3.23
N ALA A 48 -13.54 -9.43 3.31
CA ALA A 48 -14.26 -8.56 2.39
C ALA A 48 -13.76 -7.12 2.50
N LEU A 49 -13.67 -6.61 3.74
CA LEU A 49 -13.16 -5.27 3.99
C LEU A 49 -11.71 -5.10 3.52
N ALA A 50 -10.85 -6.09 3.75
CA ALA A 50 -9.48 -6.04 3.30
C ALA A 50 -9.35 -6.02 1.77
N ASP A 51 -10.23 -6.72 1.05
CA ASP A 51 -10.25 -6.73 -0.41
C ASP A 51 -10.78 -5.39 -0.97
N ASP A 52 -11.77 -4.77 -0.33
CA ASP A 52 -12.26 -3.44 -0.69
C ASP A 52 -11.20 -2.36 -0.46
N LEU A 53 -10.56 -2.37 0.73
CA LEU A 53 -9.46 -1.45 1.03
C LEU A 53 -8.26 -1.66 0.10
N ALA A 54 -7.99 -2.89 -0.33
CA ALA A 54 -6.91 -3.17 -1.27
C ALA A 54 -7.23 -2.57 -2.65
N GLN A 55 -8.47 -2.69 -3.12
CA GLN A 55 -8.91 -2.05 -4.37
C GLN A 55 -8.77 -0.53 -4.27
N GLU A 56 -9.30 0.07 -3.20
CA GLU A 56 -9.20 1.52 -2.97
C GLU A 56 -7.74 1.98 -2.93
N THR A 57 -6.87 1.21 -2.28
CA THR A 57 -5.41 1.48 -2.24
C THR A 57 -4.83 1.60 -3.64
N PHE A 58 -5.14 0.67 -4.54
CA PHE A 58 -4.60 0.69 -5.91
C PHE A 58 -5.23 1.79 -6.76
N LEU A 59 -6.52 2.12 -6.56
CA LEU A 59 -7.15 3.26 -7.22
C LEU A 59 -6.53 4.58 -6.80
N LEU A 60 -6.32 4.79 -5.50
CA LEU A 60 -5.62 5.94 -4.95
C LEU A 60 -4.16 5.99 -5.43
N ALA A 61 -3.48 4.85 -5.49
CA ALA A 61 -2.12 4.77 -6.00
C ALA A 61 -2.03 5.15 -7.48
N TYR A 62 -2.98 4.72 -8.32
CA TYR A 62 -3.01 5.12 -9.72
C TYR A 62 -3.23 6.63 -9.86
N ARG A 63 -4.23 7.18 -9.15
CA ARG A 63 -4.57 8.61 -9.18
C ARG A 63 -3.41 9.50 -8.70
N ASN A 64 -2.70 9.05 -7.67
CA ASN A 64 -1.62 9.80 -7.04
C ASN A 64 -0.22 9.39 -7.53
N LEU A 65 -0.09 8.54 -8.56
CA LEU A 65 1.22 8.05 -8.97
C LEU A 65 2.17 9.18 -9.38
N LYS A 66 1.64 10.29 -9.90
CA LYS A 66 2.41 11.48 -10.26
C LYS A 66 3.08 12.17 -9.06
N SER A 67 2.57 12.01 -7.83
CA SER A 67 3.18 12.57 -6.62
C SER A 67 4.27 11.67 -6.03
N PHE A 68 4.43 10.44 -6.54
CA PHE A 68 5.45 9.52 -6.07
C PHE A 68 6.84 9.92 -6.57
N ARG A 69 7.64 10.54 -5.70
CA ARG A 69 9.00 11.04 -5.99
C ARG A 69 10.07 9.95 -6.18
N GLN A 70 9.74 8.67 -6.04
CA GLN A 70 10.67 7.54 -6.16
C GLN A 70 11.87 7.55 -5.19
N GLU A 71 11.82 8.33 -4.10
CA GLU A 71 12.83 8.37 -3.02
C GLU A 71 12.80 7.12 -2.13
N ALA A 72 11.76 6.30 -2.24
CA ALA A 72 11.57 5.05 -1.51
C ALA A 72 11.10 3.93 -2.46
N LYS A 73 11.08 2.68 -1.99
CA LYS A 73 10.46 1.58 -2.74
C LYS A 73 8.97 1.86 -2.96
N PHE A 74 8.46 1.50 -4.13
CA PHE A 74 7.04 1.63 -4.45
C PHE A 74 6.14 0.91 -3.42
N SER A 75 6.54 -0.27 -2.96
CA SER A 75 5.82 -1.00 -1.91
C SER A 75 5.69 -0.22 -0.60
N THR A 76 6.73 0.53 -0.20
CA THR A 76 6.68 1.39 1.00
C THR A 76 5.64 2.50 0.83
N TRP A 77 5.62 3.14 -0.34
CA TRP A 77 4.63 4.17 -0.64
C TRP A 77 3.20 3.60 -0.69
N LEU A 78 3.04 2.43 -1.30
CA LEU A 78 1.76 1.73 -1.41
C LEU A 78 1.19 1.33 -0.03
N TYR A 79 2.05 0.89 0.90
CA TYR A 79 1.61 0.60 2.28
C TYR A 79 1.15 1.84 3.04
N ARG A 80 1.72 3.02 2.76
CA ARG A 80 1.24 4.26 3.35
C ARG A 80 -0.16 4.60 2.87
N ILE A 81 -0.44 4.43 1.58
CA ILE A 81 -1.78 4.61 1.02
C ILE A 81 -2.75 3.61 1.67
N ALA A 82 -2.37 2.33 1.75
CA ALA A 82 -3.20 1.29 2.36
C ALA A 82 -3.55 1.59 3.83
N TYR A 83 -2.57 2.03 4.61
CA TYR A 83 -2.78 2.40 6.00
C TYR A 83 -3.71 3.61 6.15
N ASN A 84 -3.53 4.63 5.30
CA ASN A 84 -4.40 5.81 5.31
C ASN A 84 -5.84 5.46 4.90
N ALA A 85 -6.03 4.58 3.91
CA ALA A 85 -7.34 4.07 3.52
C ALA A 85 -8.00 3.31 4.68
N PHE A 86 -7.25 2.45 5.37
CA PHE A 86 -7.73 1.76 6.57
C PHE A 86 -8.13 2.73 7.69
N LEU A 87 -7.33 3.75 7.98
CA LEU A 87 -7.66 4.75 8.99
C LEU A 87 -8.92 5.56 8.62
N ALA A 88 -9.08 5.92 7.34
CA ALA A 88 -10.26 6.60 6.86
C ALA A 88 -11.52 5.75 7.06
N GLU A 89 -11.46 4.46 6.71
CA GLU A 89 -12.55 3.51 6.90
C GLU A 89 -12.86 3.26 8.39
N ALA A 90 -11.82 3.15 9.24
CA ALA A 90 -12.00 3.00 10.68
C ALA A 90 -12.67 4.23 11.33
N ARG A 91 -12.37 5.44 10.83
CA ARG A 91 -13.07 6.66 11.25
C ARG A 91 -14.53 6.66 10.83
N LYS A 92 -14.82 6.34 9.56
CA LYS A 92 -16.20 6.23 9.05
C LYS A 92 -17.06 5.28 9.89
N ARG A 93 -16.53 4.11 10.24
CA ARG A 93 -17.22 3.14 11.11
C ARG A 93 -17.51 3.62 12.53
N LYS A 94 -16.68 4.55 13.03
CA LYS A 94 -16.88 5.16 14.35
C LYS A 94 -17.86 6.32 14.30
N GLU A 95 -17.88 7.05 13.18
CA GLU A 95 -18.73 8.21 12.95
C GLU A 95 -20.14 7.83 12.49
N LEU A 96 -20.31 6.66 11.85
CA LEU A 96 -21.62 6.07 11.60
C LEU A 96 -22.32 5.82 12.95
N PRO A 97 -23.43 6.52 13.25
CA PRO A 97 -24.36 6.04 14.25
C PRO A 97 -24.74 4.60 13.87
N LEU A 98 -24.91 3.71 14.85
CA LEU A 98 -25.70 2.49 14.61
C LEU A 98 -27.01 2.94 13.92
N PRO A 99 -27.46 2.26 12.86
CA PRO A 99 -28.36 2.86 11.88
C PRO A 99 -29.63 3.40 12.55
N GLU A 100 -29.76 4.72 12.51
CA GLU A 100 -31.02 5.41 12.25
C GLU A 100 -30.79 6.16 10.92
N ASP A 101 -31.79 6.11 10.06
CA ASP A 101 -31.74 6.34 8.61
C ASP A 101 -31.21 7.73 8.15
N GLU A 102 -30.81 7.76 6.86
CA GLU A 102 -30.68 8.91 5.94
C GLU A 102 -29.35 9.70 5.82
N ASP A 103 -28.80 9.57 4.60
CA ASP A 103 -28.15 10.56 3.71
C ASP A 103 -27.16 11.61 4.26
N ALA A 104 -25.88 11.48 3.89
CA ALA A 104 -25.00 12.63 3.63
C ALA A 104 -23.79 12.27 2.73
N ASP A 105 -23.74 12.97 1.60
CA ASP A 105 -22.61 13.14 0.69
C ASP A 105 -21.47 13.93 1.37
N ASP A 106 -20.22 13.46 1.29
CA ASP A 106 -19.07 14.38 1.44
C ASP A 106 -17.78 13.88 0.76
N SER A 107 -17.17 14.79 0.01
CA SER A 107 -16.01 14.63 -0.85
C SER A 107 -14.72 14.96 -0.10
N ALA A 108 -13.95 13.94 0.30
CA ALA A 108 -12.66 14.14 0.95
C ALA A 108 -11.52 14.42 -0.06
N ALA A 109 -11.18 15.70 -0.20
CA ALA A 109 -9.95 16.16 -0.84
C ALA A 109 -8.72 15.73 -0.02
N TYR A 110 -7.77 15.03 -0.64
CA TYR A 110 -6.49 14.68 -0.03
C TYR A 110 -5.46 15.75 -0.38
N ASP A 111 -5.12 16.59 0.61
CA ASP A 111 -4.01 17.54 0.55
C ASP A 111 -2.81 16.95 1.33
N ASP A 112 -1.68 16.73 0.65
CA ASP A 112 -0.46 16.15 1.23
C ASP A 112 0.51 17.26 1.65
N ALA A 113 0.28 17.83 2.83
CA ALA A 113 1.29 18.59 3.55
C ALA A 113 2.19 17.62 4.34
N ALA A 114 3.42 17.47 3.85
CA ALA A 114 4.52 16.67 4.39
C ALA A 114 4.45 16.37 5.90
N THR A 115 4.23 15.10 6.27
CA THR A 115 4.39 14.62 7.65
C THR A 115 5.54 13.60 7.76
N PRO A 116 6.46 13.73 8.74
CA PRO A 116 7.61 12.84 8.89
C PRO A 116 7.18 11.44 9.36
N VAL A 117 7.80 10.43 8.79
CA VAL A 117 7.52 9.00 8.98
C VAL A 117 7.76 8.56 10.43
N ALA A 118 6.68 8.31 11.17
CA ALA A 118 6.74 7.58 12.43
C ALA A 118 6.92 6.07 12.15
N ARG A 119 8.19 5.64 12.24
CA ARG A 119 8.68 4.31 12.63
C ARG A 119 8.20 3.09 11.84
N THR A 120 9.05 2.74 10.88
CA THR A 120 9.70 1.43 10.70
C THR A 120 10.06 0.69 12.01
N ALA A 121 9.08 0.31 12.84
CA ALA A 121 9.31 -0.49 14.05
C ALA A 121 8.91 -1.97 13.88
N ALA A 122 7.90 -2.26 13.04
CA ALA A 122 7.44 -3.64 12.84
C ALA A 122 8.36 -4.45 11.90
N LEU A 123 9.04 -3.78 10.96
CA LEU A 123 9.92 -4.45 9.98
C LEU A 123 11.34 -4.69 10.50
N SER A 124 11.81 -3.96 11.51
CA SER A 124 13.14 -4.16 12.11
C SER A 124 13.17 -5.42 12.99
N VAL A 125 12.10 -5.69 13.73
CA VAL A 125 12.01 -6.84 14.64
C VAL A 125 12.03 -8.18 13.89
N ASP A 126 11.41 -8.25 12.71
CA ASP A 126 11.39 -9.47 11.90
C ASP A 126 12.73 -9.72 11.19
N LEU A 127 13.48 -8.67 10.83
CA LEU A 127 14.80 -8.79 10.21
C LEU A 127 15.85 -9.26 11.24
N GLU A 128 15.86 -8.67 12.44
CA GLU A 128 16.78 -9.08 13.51
C GLU A 128 16.54 -10.53 13.95
N ARG A 129 15.27 -10.94 14.05
CA ARG A 129 14.89 -12.32 14.38
C ARG A 129 15.27 -13.32 13.27
N ALA A 130 15.23 -12.90 12.00
CA ALA A 130 15.66 -13.72 10.88
C ALA A 130 17.19 -13.84 10.79
N MET A 131 17.93 -12.77 11.08
CA MET A 131 19.40 -12.78 11.12
C MET A 131 19.96 -13.60 12.29
N ALA A 132 19.26 -13.66 13.43
CA ALA A 132 19.65 -14.48 14.57
C ALA A 132 19.54 -16.00 14.35
N LYS A 133 18.97 -16.45 13.22
CA LYS A 133 18.87 -17.88 12.84
C LYS A 133 19.96 -18.36 11.88
N LEU A 134 20.82 -17.47 11.37
CA LEU A 134 21.97 -17.86 10.56
C LEU A 134 23.14 -18.16 11.52
N SER A 135 23.62 -19.39 11.48
CA SER A 135 24.80 -19.79 12.24
C SER A 135 26.06 -19.17 11.63
N ASP A 136 27.14 -19.13 12.41
CA ASP A 136 28.43 -18.56 11.99
C ASP A 136 29.05 -19.22 10.75
N ALA A 137 28.50 -20.34 10.27
CA ALA A 137 29.01 -21.11 9.12
C ALA A 137 28.76 -20.45 7.75
N GLU A 138 27.93 -19.39 7.66
CA GLU A 138 27.63 -18.70 6.39
C GLU A 138 28.25 -17.28 6.30
N ARG A 139 29.20 -16.96 7.19
CA ARG A 139 29.97 -15.70 7.16
C ARG A 139 31.44 -15.89 6.73
N ALA A 140 31.73 -16.93 5.95
CA ALA A 140 33.02 -17.12 5.27
C ALA A 140 32.87 -17.02 3.75
#